data_AF-T2AVN6-F1
#
_entry.id   AF-T2AVN6-F1
#
_cell.length_a   1.000
_cell.length_b   1.000
_cell.length_c   1.000
_cell.angle_alpha   90.00
_cell.angle_beta   90.00
_cell.angle_gamma   90.00
#
_symmetry.space_group_name_H-M   'P 1'
#
loop_
_entity.id
_entity.type
_entity.pdbx_description
1 polymer ?
#
loop_
_entity_poly.entity_id
_entity_poly.type
_entity_poly.pdbx_seq_one_letter_code
_entity_poly.pdbx_strand_id
1 'polypeptide(L)'
;MSASKKMSHRKAFIMIIFVWIWSTIWAIGPIFGWGSYTLEGVLCNCSFDYITRDTATRSNIVCMYLFAFMCPIIVIFFCYFNIVMSVSNHEKEMAAMAKRLNAKELRKAQAGANAEMKLAKISIVIVTQFLLSWSPYAIVALLAQFGPIEWVTPYAAQLPVMFAKA
;
A
#
# COMPACT_ATOMS: atom_id res chain seq x y z
N MET A 1 16.03 -5.18 26.16
CA MET A 1 15.32 -3.88 26.14
C MET A 1 15.53 -3.26 24.77
N SER A 2 14.63 -3.52 23.82
CA SER A 2 14.61 -2.71 22.59
C SER A 2 13.71 -1.51 22.89
N ALA A 3 14.29 -0.32 23.00
CA ALA A 3 13.52 0.89 23.28
C ALA A 3 12.57 1.18 22.09
N SER A 4 11.28 1.42 22.36
CA SER A 4 10.33 1.86 21.34
C SER A 4 10.82 3.16 20.71
N LYS A 5 11.08 3.14 19.39
CA LYS A 5 11.71 4.24 18.66
C LYS A 5 10.63 5.11 18.03
N LYS A 6 10.44 6.30 18.56
CA LYS A 6 9.49 7.27 18.00
C LYS A 6 9.98 7.84 16.66
N MET A 7 9.04 8.16 15.78
CA MET A 7 9.31 8.87 14.54
C MET A 7 9.78 10.29 14.84
N SER A 8 10.89 10.72 14.22
CA SER A 8 11.36 12.10 14.31
C SER A 8 11.05 12.85 13.02
N HIS A 9 10.89 14.18 13.10
CA HIS A 9 10.62 15.02 11.93
C HIS A 9 11.65 14.84 10.82
N ARG A 10 12.95 14.76 11.16
CA ARG A 10 14.01 14.52 10.18
C ARG A 10 13.83 13.21 9.41
N LYS A 11 13.44 12.13 10.10
CA LYS A 11 13.20 10.83 9.44
C LYS A 11 11.93 10.86 8.60
N ALA A 12 10.85 11.41 9.14
CA ALA A 12 9.60 11.55 8.42
C ALA A 12 9.81 12.35 7.13
N PHE A 13 10.55 13.46 7.18
CA PHE A 13 10.87 14.28 6.03
C PHE A 13 11.64 13.51 4.94
N ILE A 14 12.69 12.76 5.33
CA ILE A 14 13.45 11.93 4.39
C ILE A 14 12.55 10.84 3.77
N MET A 15 11.70 10.20 4.57
CA MET A 15 10.76 9.18 4.09
C MET A 15 9.74 9.75 3.11
N ILE A 16 9.22 10.96 3.36
CA ILE A 16 8.26 11.63 2.47
C ILE A 16 8.94 11.98 1.14
N ILE A 17 10.15 12.53 1.15
CA ILE A 17 10.92 12.81 -0.08
C ILE A 17 11.11 11.52 -0.89
N PHE A 18 11.49 10.43 -0.22
CA PHE A 18 11.61 9.13 -0.87
C PHE A 18 10.30 8.69 -1.53
N VAL A 19 9.16 8.82 -0.84
CA VAL A 19 7.84 8.47 -1.39
C VAL A 19 7.52 9.29 -2.63
N TRP A 20 7.75 10.60 -2.61
CA TRP A 20 7.52 11.48 -3.77
C TRP A 20 8.37 11.09 -4.99
N ILE A 21 9.66 10.83 -4.77
CA ILE A 21 10.57 10.41 -5.84
C ILE A 21 10.13 9.04 -6.37
N TRP A 22 9.85 8.09 -5.49
CA TRP A 22 9.43 6.74 -5.86
C TRP A 22 8.13 6.74 -6.67
N SER A 23 7.09 7.44 -6.21
CA SER A 23 5.82 7.53 -6.92
C SER A 23 5.96 8.19 -8.29
N THR A 24 6.81 9.23 -8.39
CA THR A 24 7.03 9.93 -9.66
C THR A 24 7.76 9.05 -10.67
N ILE A 25 8.84 8.36 -10.27
CA ILE A 25 9.62 7.49 -11.15
C ILE A 25 8.73 6.43 -11.82
N TRP A 26 7.84 5.79 -11.05
CA TRP A 26 7.01 4.71 -11.57
C TRP A 26 5.73 5.17 -12.27
N ALA A 27 5.34 6.45 -12.13
CA ALA A 27 4.18 7.01 -12.82
C ALA A 27 4.53 7.82 -14.08
N ILE A 28 5.79 8.26 -14.22
CA ILE A 28 6.21 9.19 -15.29
C ILE A 28 6.57 8.50 -16.60
N GLY A 29 6.87 7.20 -16.59
CA GLY A 29 7.27 6.43 -17.78
C GLY A 29 6.39 6.70 -19.02
N PRO A 30 5.04 6.61 -18.89
CA PRO A 30 4.13 6.87 -20.01
C PRO A 30 4.22 8.27 -20.63
N ILE A 31 4.68 9.28 -19.88
CA ILE A 31 4.85 10.66 -20.40
C ILE A 31 6.04 10.72 -21.38
N PHE A 32 7.03 9.85 -21.20
CA PHE A 32 8.23 9.77 -22.03
C PHE A 32 8.15 8.65 -23.08
N GLY A 33 6.97 8.09 -23.34
CA GLY A 33 6.76 7.02 -24.31
C GLY A 33 7.13 5.61 -23.82
N TRP A 34 7.49 5.45 -22.54
CA TRP A 34 7.61 4.13 -21.93
C TRP A 34 6.24 3.70 -21.38
N GLY A 35 5.39 3.22 -22.28
CA GLY A 35 3.94 3.10 -22.06
C GLY A 35 3.20 4.37 -22.51
N SER A 36 1.89 4.43 -22.30
CA SER A 36 1.07 5.58 -22.65
C SER A 36 -0.08 5.80 -21.66
N TYR A 37 -0.55 7.04 -21.53
CA TYR A 37 -1.82 7.35 -20.86
C TYR A 37 -2.89 7.58 -21.94
N THR A 38 -3.97 6.81 -21.89
CA THR A 38 -5.06 6.83 -22.88
C THR A 38 -6.43 6.73 -22.20
N LEU A 39 -7.50 6.88 -22.97
CA LEU A 39 -8.86 6.68 -22.50
C LEU A 39 -9.14 5.19 -22.24
N GLU A 40 -9.89 4.89 -21.19
CA GLU A 40 -10.29 3.51 -20.84
C GLU A 40 -11.82 3.35 -20.73
N GLY A 41 -12.29 2.11 -20.72
CA GLY A 41 -13.68 1.76 -20.43
C GLY A 41 -14.68 2.44 -21.38
N VAL A 42 -15.60 3.22 -20.81
CA VAL A 42 -16.62 3.99 -21.55
C VAL A 42 -16.08 5.29 -22.15
N LEU A 43 -14.76 5.48 -22.18
CA LEU A 43 -14.05 6.62 -22.76
C LEU A 43 -14.33 7.96 -22.07
N CYS A 44 -14.73 7.93 -20.79
CA CYS A 44 -14.96 9.13 -19.98
C CYS A 44 -13.83 9.44 -18.98
N ASN A 45 -12.80 8.60 -18.92
CA ASN A 45 -11.66 8.80 -18.03
C ASN A 45 -10.37 8.21 -18.62
N CYS A 46 -9.22 8.68 -18.12
CA CYS A 46 -7.90 8.23 -18.58
C CYS A 46 -7.25 7.25 -17.60
N SER A 47 -6.33 6.44 -18.12
CA SER A 47 -5.46 5.56 -17.36
C SER A 47 -4.24 5.14 -18.17
N PHE A 48 -3.35 4.35 -17.57
CA PHE A 48 -2.24 3.76 -18.32
C PHE A 48 -2.79 2.72 -19.30
N ASP A 49 -2.21 2.65 -20.49
CA ASP A 49 -2.57 1.67 -21.50
C ASP A 49 -2.14 0.26 -21.06
N TYR A 50 -3.12 -0.55 -20.69
CA TYR A 50 -2.97 -1.97 -20.35
C TYR A 50 -3.47 -2.91 -21.45
N ILE A 51 -3.78 -2.37 -22.63
CA ILE A 51 -4.30 -3.12 -23.79
C ILE A 51 -3.17 -3.38 -24.78
N THR A 52 -2.32 -2.38 -25.05
CA THR A 52 -1.23 -2.53 -26.02
C THR A 52 -0.13 -3.46 -25.50
N ARG A 53 0.19 -4.46 -26.31
CA ARG A 53 1.06 -5.59 -25.94
C ARG A 53 2.50 -5.49 -26.44
N ASP A 54 2.93 -4.31 -26.87
CA ASP A 54 4.32 -4.06 -27.25
C ASP A 54 5.27 -4.11 -26.04
N THR A 55 6.57 -4.22 -26.31
CA THR A 55 7.59 -4.39 -25.28
C THR A 55 7.69 -3.19 -24.33
N ALA A 56 7.54 -1.95 -24.82
CA ALA A 56 7.66 -0.76 -24.01
C ALA A 56 6.48 -0.66 -23.02
N THR A 57 5.25 -0.79 -23.51
CA THR A 57 4.03 -0.77 -22.69
C THR A 57 4.02 -1.90 -21.67
N ARG A 58 4.33 -3.14 -22.10
CA ARG A 58 4.37 -4.29 -21.19
C ARG A 58 5.42 -4.17 -20.11
N SER A 59 6.63 -3.73 -20.45
CA SER A 59 7.69 -3.55 -19.45
C SER A 59 7.34 -2.46 -18.44
N ASN A 60 6.72 -1.35 -18.89
CA ASN A 60 6.22 -0.32 -17.99
C ASN A 60 5.17 -0.86 -17.01
N ILE A 61 4.17 -1.61 -17.49
CA ILE A 61 3.15 -2.25 -16.65
C ILE A 61 3.80 -3.17 -15.62
N VAL A 62 4.71 -4.06 -16.03
CA VAL A 62 5.38 -4.97 -15.10
C VAL A 62 6.13 -4.19 -14.02
N CYS A 63 6.84 -3.12 -14.39
CA CYS A 63 7.53 -2.26 -13.44
C CYS A 63 6.56 -1.57 -12.47
N MET A 64 5.45 -1.01 -12.96
CA MET A 64 4.42 -0.39 -12.10
C MET A 64 3.89 -1.41 -11.07
N TYR A 65 3.55 -2.63 -11.50
CA TYR A 65 3.01 -3.64 -10.59
C TYR A 65 4.04 -4.11 -9.57
N LEU A 66 5.28 -4.36 -9.99
CA LEU A 66 6.31 -4.84 -9.05
C LEU A 66 6.75 -3.76 -8.06
N PHE A 67 7.02 -2.55 -8.55
CA PHE A 67 7.65 -1.52 -7.74
C PHE A 67 6.66 -0.54 -7.10
N ALA A 68 5.59 -0.15 -7.80
CA ALA A 68 4.61 0.78 -7.24
C ALA A 68 3.50 0.07 -6.44
N PHE A 69 3.21 -1.21 -6.72
CA PHE A 69 2.17 -1.96 -6.02
C PHE A 69 2.74 -3.03 -5.07
N MET A 70 3.49 -4.01 -5.56
CA MET A 70 3.94 -5.15 -4.75
C MET A 70 4.99 -4.80 -3.70
N CYS A 71 5.99 -3.98 -4.04
CA CYS A 71 7.04 -3.58 -3.10
C CYS A 71 6.48 -2.90 -1.84
N PRO A 72 5.60 -1.88 -1.91
CA PRO A 72 4.94 -1.32 -0.74
C PRO A 72 4.13 -2.37 0.06
N ILE A 73 3.43 -3.28 -0.61
CA ILE A 73 2.66 -4.34 0.06
C ILE A 73 3.56 -5.27 0.87
N ILE A 74 4.71 -5.66 0.31
CA ILE A 74 5.70 -6.51 1.01
C ILE A 74 6.24 -5.79 2.25
N VAL A 75 6.57 -4.49 2.13
CA VAL A 75 7.03 -3.69 3.28
C VAL A 75 5.94 -3.64 4.36
N ILE A 76 4.69 -3.37 3.98
CA ILE A 76 3.55 -3.31 4.90
C ILE A 76 3.34 -4.67 5.59
N PHE A 77 3.31 -5.76 4.82
CA PHE A 77 3.15 -7.11 5.34
C PHE A 77 4.25 -7.45 6.33
N PHE A 78 5.51 -7.18 5.97
CA PHE A 78 6.66 -7.40 6.85
C PHE A 78 6.53 -6.61 8.15
N CYS A 79 6.16 -5.32 8.10
CA CYS A 79 5.98 -4.50 9.30
C CYS A 79 4.88 -5.06 10.22
N TYR A 80 3.70 -5.37 9.68
CA TYR A 80 2.59 -5.88 10.51
C TYR A 80 2.82 -7.30 11.01
N PHE A 81 3.44 -8.17 10.22
CA PHE A 81 3.84 -9.50 10.65
C PHE A 81 4.73 -9.42 11.90
N ASN A 82 5.74 -8.55 11.88
CA ASN A 82 6.60 -8.32 13.04
C ASN A 82 5.85 -7.73 14.24
N ILE A 83 4.90 -6.81 14.02
CA ILE A 83 4.05 -6.27 15.09
C ILE A 83 3.27 -7.40 15.78
N VAL A 84 2.59 -8.24 15.01
CA VAL A 84 1.79 -9.37 15.54
C VAL A 84 2.66 -10.35 16.31
N MET A 85 3.81 -10.72 15.76
CA MET A 85 4.75 -11.63 16.43
C MET A 85 5.30 -11.05 17.74
N SER A 86 5.40 -9.72 17.84
CA SER A 86 5.90 -9.03 19.04
C SER A 86 4.86 -8.88 20.16
N VAL A 87 3.56 -9.14 19.91
CA VAL A 87 2.49 -8.92 20.89
C VAL A 87 2.70 -9.74 22.17
N SER A 88 3.06 -11.02 22.03
CA SER A 88 3.29 -11.89 23.19
C SER A 88 4.43 -11.42 24.09
N ASN A 89 5.48 -10.84 23.48
CA ASN A 89 6.61 -10.27 24.22
C ASN A 89 6.20 -8.96 24.90
N HIS A 90 5.40 -8.13 24.22
CA HIS A 90 4.87 -6.89 24.79
C HIS A 90 3.99 -7.16 26.03
N GLU A 91 3.14 -8.20 26.00
CA GLU A 91 2.32 -8.60 27.16
C GLU A 91 3.17 -9.02 28.36
N LYS A 92 4.21 -9.84 28.13
CA LYS A 92 5.15 -10.26 29.18
C LYS A 92 5.90 -9.07 29.78
N GLU A 93 6.36 -8.14 28.94
CA GLU A 93 7.04 -6.92 29.39
C GLU A 93 6.11 -6.01 30.20
N MET A 94 4.85 -5.86 29.79
CA MET A 94 3.84 -5.11 30.55
C MET A 94 3.55 -5.74 31.91
N ALA A 95 3.45 -7.07 31.98
CA ALA A 95 3.29 -7.78 33.26
C ALA A 95 4.50 -7.61 34.18
N ALA A 96 5.72 -7.58 33.63
CA ALA A 96 6.94 -7.32 34.39
C ALA A 96 7.01 -5.86 34.89
N MET A 97 6.59 -4.89 34.06
CA MET A 97 6.49 -3.48 34.44
C MET A 97 5.45 -3.23 35.52
N ALA A 98 4.34 -3.97 35.53
CA ALA A 98 3.31 -3.87 36.56
C ALA A 98 3.82 -4.18 37.97
N LYS A 99 4.88 -4.99 38.10
CA LYS A 99 5.54 -5.29 39.38
C LYS A 99 6.49 -4.18 39.86
N ARG A 100 6.86 -3.24 38.99
CA ARG A 100 7.90 -2.22 39.25
C ARG A 100 7.39 -0.79 39.25
N LEU A 101 6.24 -0.53 38.62
CA LEU A 101 5.66 0.80 38.48
C LEU A 101 4.48 1.00 39.42
N ASN A 102 4.28 2.24 39.86
CA ASN A 102 3.07 2.62 40.61
C ASN A 102 1.84 2.64 39.68
N ALA A 103 0.64 2.50 40.25
CA ALA A 103 -0.61 2.35 39.50
C ALA A 103 -0.86 3.46 38.46
N LYS A 104 -0.50 4.72 38.78
CA LYS A 104 -0.67 5.86 37.86
C LYS A 104 0.28 5.78 36.66
N GLU A 105 1.52 5.36 36.86
CA GLU A 105 2.52 5.22 35.80
C GLU A 105 2.20 4.02 34.90
N LEU A 106 1.79 2.91 35.50
CA LEU A 106 1.34 1.72 34.77
C LEU A 106 0.15 2.04 33.87
N ARG A 107 -0.86 2.76 34.39
CA ARG A 107 -2.03 3.19 33.61
C ARG A 107 -1.65 4.12 32.46
N LYS A 108 -0.67 5.01 32.65
CA LYS A 108 -0.15 5.88 31.58
C LYS A 108 0.57 5.07 30.49
N ALA A 109 1.41 4.11 30.88
CA ALA A 109 2.11 3.23 29.94
C ALA A 109 1.12 2.39 29.11
N GLN A 110 0.12 1.79 29.76
CA GLN A 110 -0.94 1.02 29.09
C GLN A 110 -1.76 1.90 28.13
N ALA A 111 -2.13 3.13 28.53
CA ALA A 111 -2.86 4.04 27.67
C ALA A 111 -2.06 4.42 26.42
N GLY A 112 -0.74 4.63 26.55
CA GLY A 112 0.16 4.88 25.43
C GLY A 112 0.22 3.70 24.46
N ALA A 113 0.43 2.49 24.97
CA ALA A 113 0.45 1.27 24.15
C ALA A 113 -0.89 1.03 23.44
N ASN A 114 -2.02 1.22 24.12
CA ASN A 114 -3.35 1.11 23.52
C ASN A 114 -3.57 2.14 22.41
N ALA A 115 -3.08 3.37 22.57
CA ALA A 115 -3.16 4.40 21.55
C ALA A 115 -2.32 4.05 20.30
N GLU A 116 -1.08 3.58 20.49
CA GLU A 116 -0.22 3.12 19.39
C GLU A 116 -0.84 1.91 18.66
N MET A 117 -1.40 0.95 19.39
CA MET A 117 -2.12 -0.19 18.81
C MET A 117 -3.38 0.25 18.03
N LYS A 118 -4.12 1.25 18.53
CA LYS A 118 -5.27 1.81 17.82
C LYS A 118 -4.84 2.44 16.48
N LEU A 119 -3.73 3.18 16.47
CA LEU A 119 -3.17 3.74 15.23
C LEU A 119 -2.73 2.64 14.26
N ALA A 120 -2.06 1.60 14.75
CA ALA A 120 -1.68 0.45 13.92
C ALA A 120 -2.92 -0.24 13.29
N LYS A 121 -4.00 -0.42 14.07
CA LYS A 121 -5.26 -0.98 13.55
C LYS A 121 -5.89 -0.09 12.48
N ILE A 122 -5.96 1.23 12.69
CA ILE A 122 -6.45 2.17 11.68
C ILE A 122 -5.61 2.04 10.41
N SER A 123 -4.29 1.97 10.53
CA SER A 123 -3.37 1.82 9.42
C SER A 123 -3.55 0.47 8.67
N ILE A 124 -4.01 -0.60 9.33
CA ILE A 124 -4.40 -1.85 8.65
C ILE A 124 -5.68 -1.63 7.85
N VAL A 125 -6.69 -0.98 8.43
CA VAL A 125 -7.98 -0.73 7.74
C VAL A 125 -7.77 0.07 6.45
N ILE A 126 -6.98 1.15 6.49
CA ILE A 126 -6.71 1.96 5.28
C ILE A 126 -5.96 1.16 4.21
N VAL A 127 -5.03 0.28 4.59
CA VAL A 127 -4.30 -0.58 3.65
C VAL A 127 -5.24 -1.61 3.03
N THR A 128 -6.06 -2.26 3.85
CA THR A 128 -7.05 -3.23 3.36
C THR A 128 -8.03 -2.56 2.41
N GLN A 129 -8.52 -1.36 2.73
CA GLN A 129 -9.38 -0.59 1.83
C GLN A 129 -8.68 -0.28 0.51
N PHE A 130 -7.43 0.19 0.55
CA PHE A 130 -6.64 0.43 -0.67
C PHE A 130 -6.52 -0.83 -1.53
N LEU A 131 -6.20 -1.99 -0.93
CA LEU A 131 -6.09 -3.25 -1.67
C LEU A 131 -7.44 -3.69 -2.26
N LEU A 132 -8.51 -3.64 -1.47
CA LEU A 132 -9.85 -4.02 -1.95
C LEU A 132 -10.34 -3.11 -3.08
N SER A 133 -10.03 -1.82 -3.03
CA SER A 133 -10.36 -0.86 -4.08
C SER A 133 -9.56 -1.09 -5.36
N TRP A 134 -8.24 -1.30 -5.25
CA TRP A 134 -7.35 -1.33 -6.42
C TRP A 134 -7.13 -2.72 -7.01
N SER A 135 -7.23 -3.80 -6.22
CA SER A 135 -7.01 -5.16 -6.71
C SER A 135 -7.95 -5.58 -7.84
N PRO A 136 -9.26 -5.29 -7.83
CA PRO A 136 -10.14 -5.63 -8.95
C PRO A 136 -9.68 -4.98 -10.26
N TYR A 137 -9.30 -3.69 -10.21
CA TYR A 137 -8.80 -2.96 -11.38
C TYR A 137 -7.46 -3.52 -11.85
N ALA A 138 -6.58 -3.82 -10.89
CA ALA A 138 -5.28 -4.41 -11.17
C ALA A 138 -5.40 -5.78 -11.86
N ILE A 139 -6.35 -6.61 -11.43
CA ILE A 139 -6.61 -7.92 -12.05
C ILE A 139 -7.10 -7.76 -13.48
N VAL A 140 -8.04 -6.84 -13.74
CA VAL A 140 -8.56 -6.61 -15.10
C VAL A 140 -7.48 -6.09 -16.04
N ALA A 141 -6.64 -5.16 -15.59
CA ALA A 141 -5.52 -4.66 -16.39
C ALA A 141 -4.48 -5.76 -16.68
N LEU A 142 -4.18 -6.66 -15.74
CA LEU A 142 -3.32 -7.82 -16.00
C LEU A 142 -3.98 -8.84 -16.95
N LEU A 143 -5.29 -9.07 -16.84
CA LEU A 143 -6.02 -9.93 -17.78
C LEU A 143 -6.01 -9.34 -19.20
N ALA A 144 -6.18 -8.02 -19.33
CA ALA A 144 -6.07 -7.34 -20.62
C ALA A 144 -4.66 -7.50 -21.22
N GLN A 145 -3.62 -7.45 -20.39
CA GLN A 145 -2.23 -7.49 -20.87
C GLN A 145 -1.69 -8.91 -21.12
N PHE A 146 -2.10 -9.89 -20.31
CA PHE A 146 -1.53 -11.25 -20.33
C PHE A 146 -2.55 -12.36 -20.62
N GLY A 147 -3.85 -12.10 -20.44
CA GLY A 147 -4.93 -13.07 -20.59
C GLY A 147 -5.74 -12.93 -21.90
N PRO A 148 -6.94 -13.54 -21.98
CA PRO A 148 -7.85 -13.37 -23.11
C PRO A 148 -8.52 -11.99 -23.06
N ILE A 149 -8.26 -11.14 -24.07
CA ILE A 149 -8.82 -9.78 -24.13
C ILE A 149 -10.35 -9.77 -24.27
N GLU A 150 -10.93 -10.84 -24.81
CA GLU A 150 -12.38 -11.02 -24.99
C GLU A 150 -13.18 -10.95 -23.68
N TRP A 151 -12.53 -11.21 -22.55
CA TRP A 151 -13.16 -11.13 -21.22
C TRP A 151 -13.16 -9.70 -20.66
N VAL A 152 -12.40 -8.79 -21.27
CA VAL A 152 -12.28 -7.38 -20.85
C VAL A 152 -13.28 -6.54 -21.64
N THR A 153 -14.57 -6.74 -21.36
CA THR A 153 -15.63 -5.90 -21.93
C THR A 153 -15.61 -4.49 -21.32
N PRO A 154 -16.15 -3.46 -22.02
CA PRO A 154 -16.20 -2.10 -21.48
C PRO A 154 -16.85 -2.01 -20.08
N TYR A 155 -17.90 -2.78 -19.84
CA TYR A 155 -18.55 -2.84 -18.52
C TYR A 155 -17.72 -3.58 -17.47
N ALA A 156 -17.03 -4.66 -17.85
CA ALA A 156 -16.12 -5.39 -16.96
C ALA A 156 -14.89 -4.55 -16.58
N ALA A 157 -14.43 -3.66 -17.47
CA ALA A 157 -13.37 -2.70 -17.18
C ALA A 157 -13.88 -1.51 -16.34
N GLN A 158 -15.12 -1.05 -16.54
CA GLN A 158 -15.66 0.12 -15.84
C GLN A 158 -15.97 -0.14 -14.36
N LEU A 159 -16.48 -1.32 -14.01
CA LEU A 159 -16.92 -1.59 -12.64
C LEU A 159 -15.75 -1.48 -11.62
N PRO A 160 -14.56 -2.05 -11.86
CA PRO A 160 -13.39 -1.85 -11.01
C PRO A 160 -12.88 -0.41 -10.95
N VAL A 161 -13.03 0.36 -12.04
CA VAL A 161 -12.63 1.77 -12.10
C VAL A 161 -13.40 2.59 -11.08
N MET A 162 -14.69 2.30 -10.88
CA MET A 162 -15.51 2.98 -9.86
C MET A 162 -14.97 2.75 -8.45
N PHE A 163 -14.46 1.56 -8.12
CA PHE A 163 -13.93 1.31 -6.77
C PHE A 163 -12.52 1.90 -6.56
N ALA A 164 -11.73 2.00 -7.62
CA ALA A 164 -10.37 2.53 -7.57
C ALA A 164 -10.32 4.06 -7.66
N LYS A 165 -11.29 4.69 -8.35
CA LYS A 165 -11.23 6.11 -8.76
C LYS A 165 -12.47 6.95 -8.40
N ALA A 166 -13.49 6.42 -7.70
CA ALA A 166 -14.65 7.21 -7.24
C ALA A 166 -14.38 8.01 -5.95
#